data_AF-A0AAD4K4P2-F1
#
_entry.id   AF-A0AAD4K4P2-F1
#
_cell.length_a   1.000
_cell.length_b   1.000
_cell.length_c   1.000
_cell.angle_alpha   90.00
_cell.angle_beta   90.00
_cell.angle_gamma   90.00
#
_symmetry.space_group_name_H-M   'P 1'
#
loop_
_entity.id
_entity.type
_entity.pdbx_description
1 polymer ?
#
loop_
_entity_poly.entity_id
_entity_poly.type
_entity_poly.pdbx_seq_one_letter_code
_entity_poly.pdbx_strand_id
1 'polypeptide(L)'
;EEERRRAVQHLCRVPGSCPVGRCTEIIFPSNVMMHMLHKHTQMANITTAEIFEHKPCVVCFDPTDYEYGDNQCVASLMYAGVQDQLDTLPGISYLSPPNSALINDHHKYDNHLPIMMIGCRCSWYCQLKDKTLERELVALNAKKSGIYVFWLVAPRTTRKLYYTLTVFDRHYLNTRCVVRKVRDYTNFQNPSDFLPYEDDYLVLRDSEVREFLNIRHSKKSKKLKMPKRGIPM
;
A
#
# COMPACT_ATOMS: atom_id res chain seq x y z
N GLU A 1 -22.81 23.48 4.89
CA GLU A 1 -22.02 23.10 6.08
C GLU A 1 -22.75 22.08 6.94
N GLU A 2 -23.96 22.41 7.42
CA GLU A 2 -24.81 21.51 8.24
C GLU A 2 -24.99 20.10 7.64
N GLU A 3 -25.25 20.01 6.34
CA GLU A 3 -25.39 18.74 5.62
C GLU A 3 -24.10 17.89 5.67
N ARG A 4 -22.94 18.52 5.48
CA ARG A 4 -21.63 17.82 5.54
C ARG A 4 -21.34 17.33 6.95
N ARG A 5 -21.65 18.14 7.96
CA ARG A 5 -21.56 17.76 9.37
C ARG A 5 -22.44 16.56 9.70
N ARG A 6 -23.69 16.55 9.20
CA ARG A 6 -24.58 15.39 9.32
C ARG A 6 -24.03 14.18 8.59
N ALA A 7 -23.45 14.33 7.40
CA ALA A 7 -22.86 13.22 6.66
C ALA A 7 -21.73 12.53 7.46
N VAL A 8 -20.86 13.29 8.14
CA VAL A 8 -19.82 12.72 9.02
C VAL A 8 -20.42 11.92 10.17
N GLN A 9 -21.52 12.39 10.75
CA GLN A 9 -22.19 11.69 11.86
C GLN A 9 -22.74 10.31 11.45
N HIS A 10 -23.07 10.13 10.16
CA HIS A 10 -23.55 8.87 9.58
C HIS A 10 -22.43 7.96 9.08
N LEU A 11 -21.15 8.36 9.21
CA LEU A 11 -20.04 7.47 8.89
C LEU A 11 -20.02 6.28 9.85
N CYS A 12 -19.66 5.12 9.30
CA CYS A 12 -19.54 3.89 10.07
C CYS A 12 -18.50 4.08 11.19
N ARG A 13 -18.87 3.69 12.41
CA ARG A 13 -17.99 3.70 13.59
C ARG A 13 -17.58 2.29 14.02
N VAL A 14 -17.96 1.28 13.24
CA VAL A 14 -17.61 -0.11 13.52
C VAL A 14 -16.09 -0.22 13.38
N PRO A 15 -15.40 -0.79 14.39
CA PRO A 15 -13.97 -0.96 14.32
C PRO A 15 -13.62 -2.06 13.30
N GLY A 16 -12.44 -1.95 12.70
CA GLY A 16 -11.90 -2.92 11.75
C GLY A 16 -10.52 -3.42 12.20
N SER A 17 -10.07 -4.54 11.63
CA SER A 17 -8.72 -5.02 11.85
C SER A 17 -7.68 -4.03 11.32
N CYS A 18 -6.53 -3.95 11.97
CA CYS A 18 -5.39 -3.21 11.43
C CYS A 18 -5.03 -3.74 10.02
N PRO A 19 -4.85 -2.87 9.01
CA PRO A 19 -4.49 -3.30 7.66
C PRO A 19 -3.02 -3.72 7.53
N VAL A 20 -2.21 -3.54 8.58
CA VAL A 20 -0.77 -3.79 8.58
C VAL A 20 -0.46 -5.21 9.04
N GLY A 21 -0.16 -6.07 8.06
CA GLY A 21 0.47 -7.38 8.20
C GLY A 21 -0.05 -8.22 9.35
N ARG A 22 0.86 -8.63 10.24
CA ARG A 22 0.58 -9.49 11.40
C ARG A 22 -0.02 -8.75 12.61
N CYS A 23 -0.42 -7.48 12.46
CA CYS A 23 -1.08 -6.75 13.54
C CYS A 23 -2.52 -7.27 13.71
N THR A 24 -2.82 -7.80 14.89
CA THR A 24 -4.13 -8.40 15.22
C THR A 24 -5.06 -7.43 15.95
N GLU A 25 -4.66 -6.17 16.12
CA GLU A 25 -5.46 -5.18 16.83
C GLU A 25 -6.70 -4.78 16.00
N ILE A 26 -7.82 -4.62 16.71
CA ILE A 26 -9.09 -4.10 16.19
C ILE A 26 -9.18 -2.63 16.58
N ILE A 27 -9.32 -1.74 15.60
CA ILE A 27 -9.13 -0.30 15.77
C ILE A 27 -10.39 0.43 15.32
N PHE A 28 -10.86 1.37 16.14
CA PHE A 28 -11.92 2.29 15.76
C PHE A 28 -11.45 3.30 14.70
N PRO A 29 -12.32 3.75 13.78
CA PRO A 29 -11.91 4.67 12.71
C PRO A 29 -11.21 5.94 13.22
N SER A 30 -11.67 6.50 14.35
CA SER A 30 -11.09 7.68 14.99
C SER A 30 -9.75 7.43 15.68
N ASN A 31 -9.38 6.17 15.93
CA ASN A 31 -8.15 5.78 16.62
C ASN A 31 -7.07 5.27 15.64
N VAL A 32 -7.36 5.19 14.33
CA VAL A 32 -6.41 4.69 13.34
C VAL A 32 -5.12 5.52 13.34
N MET A 33 -5.21 6.85 13.35
CA MET A 33 -4.04 7.72 13.39
C MET A 33 -3.15 7.42 14.61
N MET A 34 -3.79 7.31 15.78
CA MET A 34 -3.10 7.03 17.03
C MET A 34 -2.39 5.68 17.01
N HIS A 35 -3.09 4.64 16.57
CA HIS A 35 -2.54 3.30 16.46
C HIS A 35 -1.33 3.27 15.51
N MET A 36 -1.44 3.86 14.33
CA MET A 36 -0.34 3.93 13.35
C MET A 36 0.87 4.65 13.93
N LEU A 37 0.65 5.83 14.55
CA LEU A 37 1.69 6.65 15.17
C LEU A 37 2.41 5.98 16.34
N HIS A 38 1.75 5.07 17.06
CA HIS A 38 2.34 4.40 18.22
C HIS A 38 2.94 3.02 17.92
N LYS A 39 2.31 2.25 17.04
CA LYS A 39 2.64 0.84 16.81
C LYS A 39 3.48 0.61 15.57
N HIS A 40 3.34 1.46 14.55
CA HIS A 40 3.88 1.19 13.23
C HIS A 40 4.94 2.21 12.78
N THR A 41 4.91 3.46 13.23
CA THR A 41 5.93 4.47 12.85
C THR A 41 7.36 4.11 13.28
N GLN A 42 7.51 3.33 14.36
CA GLN A 42 8.81 2.88 14.86
C GLN A 42 9.33 1.62 14.16
N MET A 43 8.52 0.99 13.30
CA MET A 43 8.98 -0.15 12.50
C MET A 43 9.95 0.34 11.43
N ALA A 44 11.06 -0.39 11.25
CA ALA A 44 11.99 -0.13 10.17
C ALA A 44 11.24 -0.16 8.82
N ASN A 45 11.60 0.76 7.92
CA ASN A 45 11.14 0.84 6.53
C ASN A 45 9.72 1.40 6.29
N ILE A 46 9.02 1.89 7.32
CA ILE A 46 7.75 2.61 7.11
C ILE A 46 8.01 4.11 6.95
N THR A 47 7.67 4.67 5.79
CA THR A 47 7.75 6.13 5.60
C THR A 47 6.58 6.80 6.30
N THR A 48 6.85 7.76 7.17
CA THR A 48 5.81 8.60 7.78
C THR A 48 5.89 10.00 7.22
N ALA A 49 4.82 10.49 6.61
CA ALA A 49 4.83 11.79 5.94
C ALA A 49 3.48 12.49 6.05
N GLU A 50 3.52 13.81 6.27
CA GLU A 50 2.36 14.67 6.02
C GLU A 50 2.24 14.91 4.51
N ILE A 51 1.02 14.80 3.98
CA ILE A 51 0.74 14.95 2.55
C ILE A 51 -0.39 15.93 2.28
N PHE A 52 -0.33 16.58 1.13
CA PHE A 52 -1.28 17.62 0.72
C PHE A 52 -1.83 17.34 -0.67
N GLU A 53 -2.99 17.90 -0.96
CA GLU A 53 -3.64 17.83 -2.26
C GLU A 53 -2.73 18.40 -3.35
N HIS A 54 -2.64 17.68 -4.48
CA HIS A 54 -1.79 17.99 -5.62
C HIS A 54 -0.28 18.15 -5.33
N LYS A 55 0.20 17.75 -4.14
CA LYS A 55 1.63 17.71 -3.82
C LYS A 55 2.13 16.26 -3.81
N PRO A 56 3.04 15.89 -4.72
CA PRO A 56 3.54 14.53 -4.78
C PRO A 56 4.38 14.21 -3.54
N CYS A 57 4.16 13.02 -2.97
CA CYS A 57 5.01 12.44 -1.94
C CYS A 57 5.78 11.26 -2.56
N VAL A 58 7.11 11.29 -2.45
CA VAL A 58 7.97 10.21 -2.95
C VAL A 58 8.32 9.29 -1.79
N VAL A 59 8.03 8.00 -1.97
CA VAL A 59 8.33 6.95 -1.00
C VAL A 59 9.27 5.95 -1.64
N CYS A 60 10.35 5.61 -0.93
CA CYS A 60 11.26 4.54 -1.31
C CYS A 60 10.83 3.25 -0.60
N PHE A 61 10.85 2.13 -1.30
CA PHE A 61 10.58 0.82 -0.73
C PHE A 61 11.44 -0.25 -1.40
N ASP A 62 11.74 -1.32 -0.67
CA ASP A 62 12.38 -2.50 -1.22
C ASP A 62 11.36 -3.65 -1.33
N PRO A 63 10.93 -4.02 -2.56
CA PRO A 63 9.99 -5.12 -2.75
C PRO A 63 10.61 -6.50 -2.50
N THR A 64 11.94 -6.61 -2.32
CA THR A 64 12.57 -7.91 -2.05
C THR A 64 12.32 -8.40 -0.61
N ASP A 65 12.03 -7.48 0.31
CA ASP A 65 11.71 -7.77 1.71
C ASP A 65 10.28 -8.27 1.93
N TYR A 66 9.44 -8.28 0.89
CA TYR A 66 8.01 -8.58 1.06
C TYR A 66 7.78 -10.08 1.12
N GLU A 67 7.35 -10.54 2.29
CA GLU A 67 6.87 -11.90 2.48
C GLU A 67 5.59 -12.15 1.68
N TYR A 68 5.44 -13.39 1.20
CA TYR A 68 4.27 -13.77 0.43
C TYR A 68 3.03 -13.79 1.32
N GLY A 69 1.98 -13.07 0.91
CA GLY A 69 0.70 -13.00 1.59
C GLY A 69 0.69 -12.10 2.83
N ASP A 70 1.79 -11.40 3.13
CA ASP A 70 1.86 -10.47 4.27
C ASP A 70 1.71 -9.03 3.78
N ASN A 71 0.79 -8.29 4.39
CA ASN A 71 0.48 -6.91 4.04
C ASN A 71 1.49 -5.97 4.69
N GLN A 72 2.48 -5.50 3.94
CA GLN A 72 3.45 -4.53 4.44
C GLN A 72 2.90 -3.11 4.35
N CYS A 73 3.05 -2.33 5.41
CA CYS A 73 2.78 -0.90 5.35
C CYS A 73 4.02 -0.19 4.79
N VAL A 74 3.89 0.36 3.58
CA VAL A 74 4.97 1.07 2.89
C VAL A 74 5.09 2.50 3.43
N ALA A 75 3.95 3.14 3.67
CA ALA A 75 3.90 4.47 4.22
C ALA A 75 2.64 4.71 5.06
N SER A 76 2.80 5.50 6.11
CA SER A 76 1.71 6.13 6.87
C SER A 76 1.67 7.61 6.51
N LEU A 77 0.59 8.02 5.86
CA LEU A 77 0.43 9.34 5.26
C LEU A 77 -0.63 10.13 6.03
N MET A 78 -0.27 11.30 6.56
CA MET A 78 -1.17 12.20 7.26
C MET A 78 -1.73 13.20 6.27
N TYR A 79 -2.89 12.92 5.69
CA TYR A 79 -3.50 13.80 4.69
C TYR A 79 -4.14 15.03 5.33
N ALA A 80 -3.69 16.21 4.88
CA ALA A 80 -4.03 17.50 5.47
C ALA A 80 -4.92 18.39 4.57
N GLY A 81 -5.38 17.90 3.42
CA GLY A 81 -6.09 18.74 2.45
C GLY A 81 -5.14 19.64 1.67
N VAL A 82 -5.52 20.89 1.43
CA VAL A 82 -4.72 21.89 0.71
C VAL A 82 -3.69 22.50 1.65
N GLN A 83 -2.43 22.57 1.20
CA GLN A 83 -1.36 23.13 2.03
C GLN A 83 -1.66 24.58 2.43
N ASP A 84 -1.38 24.90 3.70
CA ASP A 84 -1.57 26.21 4.33
C ASP A 84 -3.06 26.66 4.40
N GLN A 85 -4.02 25.75 4.20
CA GLN A 85 -5.46 26.01 4.32
C GLN A 85 -6.12 25.12 5.38
N LEU A 86 -6.19 25.63 6.61
CA LEU A 86 -6.70 24.87 7.77
C LEU A 86 -8.17 24.43 7.60
N ASP A 87 -8.99 25.22 6.92
CA ASP A 87 -10.40 24.91 6.65
C ASP A 87 -10.60 23.69 5.72
N THR A 88 -9.54 23.28 5.02
CA THR A 88 -9.54 22.09 4.15
C THR A 88 -9.12 20.80 4.87
N LEU A 89 -8.68 20.89 6.13
CA LEU A 89 -8.30 19.72 6.93
C LEU A 89 -9.47 18.71 6.98
N PRO A 90 -9.25 17.40 6.83
CA PRO A 90 -10.33 16.40 6.76
C PRO A 90 -11.33 16.43 7.92
N GLY A 91 -10.87 16.66 9.16
CA GLY A 91 -11.72 16.78 10.35
C GLY A 91 -12.55 18.08 10.37
N ILE A 92 -12.01 19.17 9.83
CA ILE A 92 -12.66 20.49 9.81
C ILE A 92 -13.64 20.62 8.63
N SER A 93 -13.23 20.16 7.45
CA SER A 93 -14.03 20.18 6.22
C SER A 93 -15.15 19.14 6.18
N TYR A 94 -15.31 18.36 7.25
CA TYR A 94 -16.27 17.27 7.39
C TYR A 94 -16.09 16.15 6.34
N LEU A 95 -14.83 15.84 6.02
CA LEU A 95 -14.48 14.68 5.20
C LEU A 95 -14.45 13.40 6.04
N SER A 96 -13.95 13.49 7.27
CA SER A 96 -13.87 12.41 8.25
C SER A 96 -14.13 12.95 9.66
N PRO A 97 -14.42 12.08 10.65
CA PRO A 97 -14.34 12.48 12.05
C PRO A 97 -12.91 12.91 12.41
N PRO A 98 -12.73 13.82 13.37
CA PRO A 98 -11.42 14.09 13.97
C PRO A 98 -10.84 12.83 14.60
N ASN A 99 -9.50 12.74 14.63
CA ASN A 99 -8.80 11.70 15.34
C ASN A 99 -8.99 11.87 16.85
N SER A 100 -9.05 10.75 17.58
CA SER A 100 -9.22 10.75 19.02
C SER A 100 -8.05 10.08 19.71
N ALA A 101 -7.85 10.48 20.97
CA ALA A 101 -6.85 9.91 21.88
C ALA A 101 -5.41 10.03 21.36
N LEU A 102 -5.09 11.02 20.53
CA LEU A 102 -3.70 11.38 20.23
C LEU A 102 -3.01 11.88 21.51
N ILE A 103 -1.75 11.49 21.72
CA ILE A 103 -0.95 11.89 22.88
C ILE A 103 0.32 12.61 22.45
N ASN A 104 0.91 13.36 23.38
CA ASN A 104 2.15 14.12 23.19
C ASN A 104 2.01 15.11 22.01
N ASP A 105 3.06 15.27 21.22
CA ASP A 105 3.11 16.22 20.10
C ASP A 105 2.30 15.79 18.87
N HIS A 106 1.51 14.71 18.97
CA HIS A 106 0.70 14.21 17.85
C HIS A 106 -0.61 14.98 17.66
N HIS A 107 -1.00 15.88 18.56
CA HIS A 107 -2.21 16.72 18.43
C HIS A 107 -2.26 17.56 17.16
N LYS A 108 -1.10 17.84 16.53
CA LYS A 108 -1.06 18.46 15.20
C LYS A 108 -1.81 17.67 14.12
N TYR A 109 -2.07 16.38 14.35
CA TYR A 109 -2.80 15.50 13.46
C TYR A 109 -4.28 15.28 13.85
N ASP A 110 -4.82 16.03 14.81
CA ASP A 110 -6.22 15.87 15.28
C ASP A 110 -7.24 15.93 14.14
N ASN A 111 -6.97 16.74 13.10
CA ASN A 111 -7.89 16.94 11.98
C ASN A 111 -7.39 16.35 10.65
N HIS A 112 -6.30 15.58 10.66
CA HIS A 112 -5.78 14.89 9.47
C HIS A 112 -6.49 13.58 9.24
N LEU A 113 -6.48 13.10 8.00
CA LEU A 113 -6.93 11.75 7.68
C LEU A 113 -5.72 10.81 7.59
N PRO A 114 -5.64 9.74 8.39
CA PRO A 114 -4.61 8.73 8.20
C PRO A 114 -4.90 7.93 6.93
N ILE A 115 -3.92 7.87 6.03
CA ILE A 115 -3.94 7.05 4.82
C ILE A 115 -2.71 6.15 4.86
N MET A 116 -2.89 4.83 4.73
CA MET A 116 -1.79 3.88 4.70
C MET A 116 -1.61 3.37 3.27
N MET A 117 -0.38 3.42 2.78
CA MET A 117 0.01 2.75 1.55
C MET A 117 0.43 1.32 1.91
N ILE A 118 -0.34 0.34 1.44
CA ILE A 118 -0.09 -1.08 1.70
C ILE A 118 0.50 -1.71 0.44
N GLY A 119 1.48 -2.58 0.65
CA GLY A 119 2.09 -3.40 -0.38
C GLY A 119 2.06 -4.87 0.04
N CYS A 120 1.70 -5.76 -0.87
CA CYS A 120 1.68 -7.20 -0.61
C CYS A 120 2.22 -7.96 -1.81
N ARG A 121 3.09 -8.95 -1.55
CA ARG A 121 3.50 -9.91 -2.58
C ARG A 121 2.55 -11.10 -2.52
N CYS A 122 1.86 -11.39 -3.62
CA CYS A 122 0.94 -12.54 -3.69
C CYS A 122 1.08 -13.24 -5.06
N SER A 123 0.21 -14.21 -5.35
CA SER A 123 0.18 -14.90 -6.64
C SER A 123 -0.88 -14.29 -7.56
N TRP A 124 -0.67 -14.39 -8.87
CA TRP A 124 -1.71 -14.15 -9.88
C TRP A 124 -3.02 -14.90 -9.60
N TYR A 125 -2.98 -16.06 -8.93
CA TYR A 125 -4.17 -16.82 -8.61
C TYR A 125 -5.11 -16.10 -7.63
N CYS A 126 -4.64 -15.08 -6.89
CA CYS A 126 -5.50 -14.27 -6.02
C CYS A 126 -6.58 -13.49 -6.77
N GLN A 127 -6.47 -13.37 -8.10
CA GLN A 127 -7.50 -12.78 -8.97
C GLN A 127 -8.66 -13.75 -9.27
N LEU A 128 -8.52 -15.04 -8.91
CA LEU A 128 -9.56 -16.03 -9.14
C LEU A 128 -10.72 -15.83 -8.17
N LYS A 129 -11.94 -15.86 -8.72
CA LYS A 129 -13.18 -15.88 -7.93
C LYS A 129 -13.38 -17.23 -7.23
N ASP A 130 -12.96 -18.32 -7.87
CA ASP A 130 -13.01 -19.66 -7.28
C ASP A 130 -11.89 -19.85 -6.25
N LYS A 131 -12.27 -19.83 -4.97
CA LYS A 131 -11.33 -19.97 -3.84
C LYS A 131 -10.83 -21.38 -3.63
N THR A 132 -11.50 -22.39 -4.17
CA THR A 132 -11.00 -23.77 -4.13
C THR A 132 -9.89 -23.92 -5.16
N LEU A 133 -10.14 -23.48 -6.40
CA LEU A 133 -9.15 -23.50 -7.47
C LEU A 133 -7.93 -22.62 -7.16
N GLU A 134 -8.14 -21.45 -6.55
CA GLU A 134 -7.03 -20.60 -6.06
C GLU A 134 -6.11 -21.38 -5.12
N ARG A 135 -6.67 -22.03 -4.10
CA ARG A 135 -5.87 -22.79 -3.11
C ARG A 135 -5.08 -23.92 -3.76
N GLU A 136 -5.71 -24.65 -4.69
CA GLU A 136 -5.04 -25.72 -5.44
C GLU A 136 -3.87 -25.20 -6.27
N LEU A 137 -4.07 -24.11 -7.01
CA LEU A 137 -3.04 -23.53 -7.87
C LEU A 137 -1.91 -22.86 -7.07
N VAL A 138 -2.23 -22.20 -5.96
CA VAL A 138 -1.25 -21.66 -5.01
C VAL A 138 -0.41 -22.80 -4.42
N ALA A 139 -1.03 -23.91 -3.98
CA ALA A 139 -0.30 -25.06 -3.46
C ALA A 139 0.70 -25.65 -4.49
N LEU A 140 0.34 -25.64 -5.78
CA LEU A 140 1.19 -26.15 -6.86
C LEU A 140 2.29 -25.16 -7.27
N ASN A 141 2.02 -23.84 -7.27
CA ASN A 141 2.82 -22.85 -8.00
C ASN A 141 3.01 -21.49 -7.30
N ALA A 142 2.75 -21.36 -6.00
CA ALA A 142 2.80 -20.09 -5.24
C ALA A 142 4.04 -19.23 -5.55
N LYS A 143 5.23 -19.86 -5.63
CA LYS A 143 6.52 -19.15 -5.76
C LYS A 143 6.90 -18.75 -7.20
N LYS A 144 6.19 -19.25 -8.23
CA LYS A 144 6.55 -19.03 -9.64
C LYS A 144 5.71 -17.97 -10.35
N SER A 145 4.62 -17.53 -9.73
CA SER A 145 3.59 -16.68 -10.33
C SER A 145 3.36 -15.42 -9.49
N GLY A 146 4.45 -14.82 -9.00
CA GLY A 146 4.41 -13.67 -8.08
C GLY A 146 3.96 -12.37 -8.75
N ILE A 147 3.14 -11.63 -8.02
CA ILE A 147 2.81 -10.24 -8.25
C ILE A 147 3.00 -9.43 -6.97
N TYR A 148 3.21 -8.14 -7.15
CA TYR A 148 3.19 -7.14 -6.09
C TYR A 148 1.98 -6.25 -6.28
N VAL A 149 1.19 -6.11 -5.23
CA VAL A 149 -0.04 -5.32 -5.23
C VAL A 149 0.14 -4.16 -4.27
N PHE A 150 -0.13 -2.95 -4.73
CA PHE A 150 -0.05 -1.72 -3.94
C PHE A 150 -1.38 -1.00 -3.93
N TRP A 151 -1.85 -0.58 -2.77
CA TRP A 151 -3.11 0.17 -2.64
C TRP A 151 -3.07 1.11 -1.45
N LEU A 152 -3.98 2.09 -1.43
CA LEU A 152 -4.14 3.00 -0.29
C LEU A 152 -5.41 2.64 0.48
N VAL A 153 -5.32 2.69 1.81
CA VAL A 153 -6.44 2.45 2.73
C VAL A 153 -6.59 3.62 3.69
N ALA A 154 -7.82 3.92 4.10
CA ALA A 154 -8.13 4.94 5.10
C ALA A 154 -9.45 4.61 5.83
N PRO A 155 -9.74 5.25 6.98
CA PRO A 155 -11.09 5.37 7.50
C PRO A 155 -12.09 5.82 6.43
N ARG A 156 -13.32 5.29 6.49
CA ARG A 156 -14.39 5.70 5.59
C ARG A 156 -14.63 7.20 5.68
N THR A 157 -14.68 7.85 4.52
CA THR A 157 -14.92 9.29 4.38
C THR A 157 -16.32 9.59 3.85
N THR A 158 -16.79 10.83 4.01
CA THR A 158 -18.10 11.27 3.51
C THR A 158 -18.19 11.31 1.99
N ARG A 159 -17.04 11.42 1.31
CA ARG A 159 -16.90 11.36 -0.15
C ARG A 159 -15.69 10.54 -0.54
N LYS A 160 -15.71 9.96 -1.73
CA LYS A 160 -14.60 9.14 -2.27
C LYS A 160 -13.32 9.98 -2.39
N LEU A 161 -12.20 9.41 -1.96
CA LEU A 161 -10.87 9.95 -2.20
C LEU A 161 -10.21 9.17 -3.33
N TYR A 162 -9.55 9.89 -4.22
CA TYR A 162 -8.80 9.31 -5.34
C TYR A 162 -7.34 9.68 -5.19
N TYR A 163 -6.47 8.78 -5.64
CA TYR A 163 -5.03 8.99 -5.65
C TYR A 163 -4.45 8.61 -7.01
N THR A 164 -3.34 9.25 -7.34
CA THR A 164 -2.47 8.82 -8.43
C THR A 164 -1.26 8.15 -7.81
N LEU A 165 -1.03 6.87 -8.13
CA LEU A 165 0.15 6.13 -7.69
C LEU A 165 1.03 5.84 -8.89
N THR A 166 2.27 6.31 -8.82
CA THR A 166 3.28 6.07 -9.85
C THR A 166 4.46 5.34 -9.22
N VAL A 167 4.85 4.22 -9.83
CA VAL A 167 6.09 3.49 -9.52
C VAL A 167 7.06 3.72 -10.67
N PHE A 168 8.29 4.06 -10.35
CA PHE A 168 9.38 4.26 -11.30
C PHE A 168 10.65 3.54 -10.85
N ASP A 169 11.52 3.17 -11.79
CA ASP A 169 12.87 2.72 -11.43
C ASP A 169 13.76 3.87 -10.94
N ARG A 170 14.93 3.51 -10.41
CA ARG A 170 15.94 4.46 -9.91
C ARG A 170 16.36 5.52 -10.94
N HIS A 171 16.19 5.24 -12.23
CA HIS A 171 16.60 6.12 -13.32
C HIS A 171 15.42 6.80 -14.02
N TYR A 172 14.19 6.63 -13.52
CA TYR A 172 12.95 7.13 -14.12
C TYR A 172 12.72 6.68 -15.57
N LEU A 173 13.28 5.54 -15.98
CA LEU A 173 13.18 5.05 -17.35
C LEU A 173 11.92 4.21 -17.58
N ASN A 174 11.61 3.35 -16.61
CA ASN A 174 10.39 2.56 -16.62
C ASN A 174 9.42 3.13 -15.58
N THR A 175 8.14 3.22 -15.95
CA THR A 175 7.09 3.74 -15.06
C THR A 175 5.80 2.94 -15.18
N ARG A 176 5.10 2.77 -14.06
CA ARG A 176 3.72 2.28 -13.99
C ARG A 176 2.88 3.25 -13.18
N CYS A 177 1.77 3.72 -13.73
CA CYS A 177 0.90 4.71 -13.10
C CYS A 177 -0.55 4.24 -13.12
N VAL A 178 -1.28 4.46 -12.04
CA VAL A 178 -2.73 4.25 -11.95
C VAL A 178 -3.39 5.42 -11.21
N VAL A 179 -4.67 5.65 -11.52
CA VAL A 179 -5.57 6.49 -10.72
C VAL A 179 -6.61 5.58 -10.10
N ARG A 180 -6.74 5.58 -8.77
CA ARG A 180 -7.58 4.65 -8.02
C ARG A 180 -8.26 5.31 -6.83
N LYS A 181 -9.28 4.66 -6.28
CA LYS A 181 -9.97 5.12 -5.08
C LYS A 181 -9.28 4.57 -3.83
N VAL A 182 -9.18 5.37 -2.78
CA VAL A 182 -8.74 4.90 -1.46
C VAL A 182 -9.76 3.90 -0.92
N ARG A 183 -9.28 2.74 -0.46
CA ARG A 183 -10.12 1.68 0.11
C ARG A 183 -10.48 1.99 1.56
N ASP A 184 -11.63 1.50 2.01
CA ASP A 184 -12.01 1.53 3.42
C ASP A 184 -11.18 0.48 4.19
N TYR A 185 -10.48 0.89 5.25
CA TYR A 185 -9.66 -0.02 6.04
C TYR A 185 -10.49 -1.10 6.76
N THR A 186 -11.78 -0.86 6.98
CA THR A 186 -12.69 -1.83 7.62
C THR A 186 -13.08 -2.98 6.69
N ASN A 187 -12.85 -2.86 5.38
CA ASN A 187 -13.04 -3.93 4.42
C ASN A 187 -11.89 -4.95 4.46
N PHE A 188 -12.05 -6.05 3.73
CA PHE A 188 -10.97 -7.02 3.54
C PHE A 188 -9.75 -6.39 2.85
N GLN A 189 -8.58 -6.63 3.44
CA GLN A 189 -7.29 -6.14 2.95
C GLN A 189 -6.40 -7.25 2.41
N ASN A 190 -6.81 -8.51 2.50
CA ASN A 190 -6.07 -9.59 1.84
C ASN A 190 -6.32 -9.51 0.32
N PRO A 191 -5.29 -9.45 -0.53
CA PRO A 191 -5.46 -9.41 -1.98
C PRO A 191 -6.34 -10.54 -2.53
N SER A 192 -6.30 -11.73 -1.94
CA SER A 192 -7.19 -12.83 -2.35
C SER A 192 -8.66 -12.43 -2.24
N ASP A 193 -9.05 -11.66 -1.23
CA ASP A 193 -10.45 -11.33 -0.99
C ASP A 193 -10.98 -10.24 -1.93
N PHE A 194 -10.14 -9.29 -2.37
CA PHE A 194 -10.60 -8.12 -3.13
C PHE A 194 -10.16 -8.07 -4.60
N LEU A 195 -9.02 -8.65 -4.97
CA LEU A 195 -8.55 -8.64 -6.36
C LEU A 195 -9.56 -9.18 -7.39
N PRO A 196 -10.41 -10.18 -7.08
CA PRO A 196 -11.38 -10.69 -8.06
C PRO A 196 -12.56 -9.73 -8.36
N TYR A 197 -12.74 -8.68 -7.56
CA TYR A 197 -13.96 -7.87 -7.54
C TYR A 197 -13.72 -6.37 -7.68
N GLU A 198 -12.51 -5.91 -7.38
CA GLU A 198 -12.17 -4.50 -7.33
C GLU A 198 -10.99 -4.19 -8.26
N ASP A 199 -10.76 -2.92 -8.54
CA ASP A 199 -9.61 -2.45 -9.33
C ASP A 199 -8.78 -1.40 -8.58
N ASP A 200 -9.12 -1.07 -7.33
CA ASP A 200 -8.53 -0.05 -6.45
C ASP A 200 -7.12 -0.40 -5.94
N TYR A 201 -6.22 -0.74 -6.86
CA TYR A 201 -4.83 -1.12 -6.62
C TYR A 201 -3.96 -0.94 -7.88
N LEU A 202 -2.64 -0.96 -7.68
CA LEU A 202 -1.61 -1.07 -8.70
C LEU A 202 -1.00 -2.48 -8.61
N VAL A 203 -0.78 -3.14 -9.75
CA VAL A 203 -0.10 -4.44 -9.82
C VAL A 203 1.22 -4.30 -10.56
N LEU A 204 2.27 -4.90 -10.02
CA LEU A 204 3.54 -5.14 -10.70
C LEU A 204 3.81 -6.65 -10.78
N ARG A 205 4.26 -7.13 -11.93
CA ARG A 205 4.77 -8.49 -12.08
C ARG A 205 6.15 -8.63 -11.45
N ASP A 206 6.50 -9.84 -11.01
CA ASP A 206 7.87 -10.19 -10.64
C ASP A 206 8.90 -9.78 -11.72
N SER A 207 8.56 -9.88 -13.01
CA SER A 207 9.43 -9.44 -14.11
C SER A 207 9.64 -7.92 -14.12
N GLU A 208 8.59 -7.14 -13.88
CA GLU A 208 8.64 -5.67 -13.86
C GLU A 208 9.42 -5.17 -12.64
N VAL A 209 9.23 -5.82 -11.48
CA VAL A 209 10.03 -5.52 -10.29
C VAL A 209 11.51 -5.80 -10.53
N ARG A 210 11.86 -6.91 -11.20
CA ARG A 210 13.26 -7.20 -11.56
C ARG A 210 13.85 -6.19 -12.53
N GLU A 211 13.05 -5.73 -13.50
CA GLU A 211 13.43 -4.66 -14.42
C GLU A 211 13.66 -3.35 -13.66
N PHE A 212 12.75 -2.97 -12.77
CA PHE A 212 12.88 -1.76 -11.95
C PHE A 212 14.10 -1.78 -11.02
N LEU A 213 14.42 -2.94 -10.45
CA LEU A 213 15.58 -3.12 -9.58
C LEU A 213 16.90 -3.25 -10.37
N ASN A 214 16.88 -3.23 -11.71
CA ASN A 214 18.05 -3.52 -12.53
C ASN A 214 18.74 -4.83 -12.11
N ILE A 215 17.99 -5.84 -11.64
CA ILE A 215 18.52 -7.18 -11.40
C ILE A 215 18.71 -7.82 -12.77
N ARG A 216 19.73 -7.36 -13.49
CA ARG A 216 20.30 -8.10 -14.61
C ARG A 216 20.64 -9.45 -14.01
N HIS A 217 20.06 -10.52 -14.55
CA HIS A 217 20.67 -11.82 -14.43
C HIS A 217 22.15 -11.60 -14.78
N SER A 218 23.02 -11.67 -13.78
CA SER A 218 24.44 -11.86 -14.02
C SER A 218 24.48 -13.09 -14.90
N LYS A 219 24.61 -12.86 -16.21
CA LYS A 219 24.80 -13.92 -17.18
C LYS A 219 25.96 -14.69 -16.61
N LYS A 220 25.72 -15.93 -16.16
CA LYS A 220 26.78 -16.89 -15.91
C LYS A 220 27.75 -16.69 -17.06
N SER A 221 28.91 -16.13 -16.77
CA SER A 221 29.99 -16.06 -17.74
C SER A 221 30.19 -17.49 -18.16
N LYS A 222 29.68 -17.84 -19.35
CA LYS A 222 30.10 -19.04 -20.04
C LYS A 222 31.58 -18.78 -20.24
N LYS A 223 32.42 -19.31 -19.34
CA LYS A 223 33.83 -19.51 -19.60
C LYS A 223 33.86 -20.16 -20.98
N LEU A 224 34.27 -19.41 -22.00
CA LEU A 224 34.72 -19.99 -23.25
C LEU A 224 35.80 -20.99 -22.82
N LYS A 225 35.46 -22.29 -22.86
CA LYS A 225 36.48 -23.31 -22.89
C LYS A 225 37.20 -23.10 -24.22
N MET A 226 38.37 -22.46 -24.18
CA MET A 226 39.27 -22.50 -25.32
C MET A 226 39.53 -23.97 -25.65
N PRO A 227 39.43 -24.39 -26.92
CA PRO A 227 39.81 -25.73 -27.30
C PRO A 227 41.32 -25.87 -27.04
N LYS A 228 41.69 -26.87 -26.24
CA LYS A 228 43.08 -27.32 -26.16
C LYS A 228 43.48 -27.76 -27.56
N ARG A 229 44.39 -27.02 -28.20
CA ARG A 229 45.08 -27.48 -29.41
C ARG A 229 45.99 -28.64 -28.98
N GLY A 230 45.54 -29.86 -29.26
CA GLY A 230 46.38 -31.05 -29.25
C GLY A 230 47.22 -31.10 -30.53
N ILE A 231 48.48 -31.49 -30.36
CA ILE A 231 49.52 -31.63 -31.37
C ILE A 231 49.20 -32.81 -32.30
N PRO A 232 49.48 -32.71 -33.61
CA PRO A 232 49.81 -33.87 -34.43
C PRO A 232 51.30 -33.85 -34.82
N MET A 233 52.00 -34.92 -34.38
CA MET A 233 53.33 -35.44 -34.76
C MET A 233 54.46 -34.46 -35.09
#